data_AF-A0A1V5XMH1-F1
#
_entry.id   AF-A0A1V5XMH1-F1
#
_cell.length_a   1.000
_cell.length_b   1.000
_cell.length_c   1.000
_cell.angle_alpha   90.00
_cell.angle_beta   90.00
_cell.angle_gamma   90.00
#
_symmetry.space_group_name_H-M   'P 1'
#
loop_
_entity.id
_entity.type
_entity.pdbx_description
1 polymer ?
#
loop_
_entity_poly.entity_id
_entity_poly.type
_entity_poly.pdbx_seq_one_letter_code
_entity_poly.pdbx_strand_id
1 'polypeptide(L)'
;MSLAIKRYTFNLEAWVDGATAATVGAVVSATEDAQAVVDAFHDGLETVQGQVPMAVTLDNRPCNDTAEVVQGLCGSQLLHATPARGQAKAPVEGAFGLFEQSLPSPMVVRSENEQDIAASIVELVSRAYFLGRNGRPSARLGGRTPAQSYMGANPTEAQIEQAKPWLLELRRCEQVTRSTRLQRTDPIRRELLRTQLARFGIDDPNDKMALSLAGYSMDAILEGISIFEAKLQRGTLPKDCLPERYLGGIIRNVEQRDFLEQMGRNLLELRLEVSDRQLDALRARAADIEAVATGAVQRTEEYVLQALQSDSTLAFRFWSRRALDAIGGIAWAEVRAVCTHLRRMIGASFRLDFKRRECFLAELMAAAVPVAG
;
A
#
# COMPACT_ATOMS: atom_id res chain seq x y z
N MET A 1 -40.52 9.60 -0.61
CA MET A 1 -39.81 10.68 0.11
C MET A 1 -38.54 10.06 0.68
N SER A 2 -37.40 10.24 0.01
CA SER A 2 -36.11 9.68 0.45
C SER A 2 -35.62 10.54 1.62
N LEU A 3 -35.59 9.98 2.83
CA LEU A 3 -34.88 10.61 3.95
C LEU A 3 -33.40 10.59 3.59
N ALA A 4 -32.82 11.76 3.33
CA ALA A 4 -31.39 11.90 3.13
C ALA A 4 -30.68 11.52 4.43
N ILE A 5 -30.11 10.32 4.47
CA ILE A 5 -29.32 9.85 5.61
C ILE A 5 -27.99 10.61 5.56
N LYS A 6 -27.76 11.51 6.53
CA LYS A 6 -26.43 12.08 6.78
C LYS A 6 -25.59 11.06 7.55
N ARG A 7 -24.36 10.85 7.10
CA ARG A 7 -23.37 9.99 7.76
C ARG A 7 -22.27 10.89 8.32
N TYR A 8 -21.91 10.64 9.57
CA TYR A 8 -20.76 11.24 10.23
C TYR A 8 -19.73 10.15 10.47
N THR A 9 -18.47 10.47 10.20
CA THR A 9 -17.33 9.59 10.43
C THR A 9 -16.45 10.24 11.49
N PHE A 10 -16.07 9.47 12.48
CA PHE A 10 -15.17 9.89 13.55
C PHE A 10 -14.00 8.90 13.63
N ASN A 11 -12.87 9.39 14.11
CA ASN A 11 -11.75 8.55 14.51
C ASN A 11 -11.98 8.06 15.94
N LEU A 12 -11.66 6.80 16.21
CA LEU A 12 -11.62 6.23 17.55
C LEU A 12 -10.19 5.77 17.80
N GLU A 13 -9.48 6.53 18.65
CA GLU A 13 -8.13 6.20 19.06
C GLU A 13 -8.18 5.48 20.41
N ALA A 14 -7.48 4.35 20.56
CA ALA A 14 -7.57 3.54 21.76
C ALA A 14 -6.24 2.88 22.14
N TRP A 15 -5.90 2.95 23.42
CA TRP A 15 -4.75 2.30 24.01
C TRP A 15 -5.15 0.99 24.68
N VAL A 16 -4.46 -0.08 24.32
CA VAL A 16 -4.73 -1.43 24.83
C VAL A 16 -3.45 -2.01 25.41
N ASP A 17 -3.54 -2.52 26.64
CA ASP A 17 -2.44 -3.26 27.26
C ASP A 17 -2.22 -4.60 26.53
N GLY A 18 -1.01 -4.83 26.03
CA GLY A 18 -0.70 -6.02 25.24
C GLY A 18 -0.78 -7.33 26.01
N ALA A 19 -0.52 -7.31 27.33
CA ALA A 19 -0.53 -8.53 28.15
C ALA A 19 -1.96 -8.99 28.47
N THR A 20 -2.83 -8.07 28.86
CA THR A 20 -4.18 -8.34 29.37
C THR A 20 -5.28 -8.09 28.35
N ALA A 21 -4.97 -7.36 27.27
CA ALA A 21 -5.93 -6.83 26.31
C ALA A 21 -6.98 -5.88 26.93
N ALA A 22 -6.65 -5.29 28.09
CA ALA A 22 -7.46 -4.25 28.71
C ALA A 22 -7.30 -2.95 27.92
N THR A 23 -8.41 -2.33 27.53
CA THR A 23 -8.38 -0.97 27.02
C THR A 23 -8.16 -0.03 28.20
N VAL A 24 -7.10 0.76 28.17
CA VAL A 24 -6.74 1.66 29.27
C VAL A 24 -7.17 3.10 28.98
N GLY A 25 -7.19 3.52 27.72
CA GLY A 25 -7.66 4.85 27.34
C GLY A 25 -8.27 4.84 25.94
N ALA A 26 -9.25 5.71 25.68
CA ALA A 26 -9.85 5.86 24.36
C ALA A 26 -10.49 7.24 24.16
N VAL A 27 -10.27 7.83 22.99
CA VAL A 27 -10.83 9.14 22.61
C VAL A 27 -11.49 9.05 21.24
N VAL A 28 -12.62 9.75 21.11
CA VAL A 28 -13.30 9.96 19.82
C VAL A 28 -12.94 11.35 19.32
N SER A 29 -12.38 11.43 18.12
CA SER A 29 -11.99 12.69 17.48
C SER A 29 -12.57 12.80 16.07
N ALA A 30 -12.55 14.01 15.50
CA ALA A 30 -12.98 14.20 14.10
C ALA A 30 -11.94 13.64 13.10
N THR A 31 -10.67 13.67 13.47
CA THR A 31 -9.52 13.35 12.61
C THR A 31 -8.55 12.40 13.31
N GLU A 32 -7.90 11.56 12.52
CA GLU A 32 -6.79 10.71 12.96
C GLU A 32 -5.49 11.52 12.85
N ASP A 33 -5.09 12.17 13.94
CA ASP A 33 -3.94 13.06 14.03
C ASP A 33 -3.11 12.82 15.30
N ALA A 34 -2.00 13.56 15.42
CA ALA A 34 -1.08 13.45 16.56
C ALA A 34 -1.78 13.77 17.88
N GLN A 35 -2.66 14.77 17.90
CA GLN A 35 -3.37 15.20 19.10
C GLN A 35 -4.31 14.10 19.60
N ALA A 36 -5.05 13.43 18.71
CA ALA A 36 -5.93 12.32 19.09
C ALA A 36 -5.17 11.17 19.78
N VAL A 37 -3.94 10.89 19.34
CA VAL A 37 -3.04 9.89 19.94
C VAL A 37 -2.60 10.30 21.34
N VAL A 38 -2.21 11.57 21.51
CA VAL A 38 -1.80 12.14 22.79
C VAL A 38 -2.98 12.19 23.77
N ASP A 39 -4.15 12.63 23.33
CA ASP A 39 -5.36 12.71 24.15
C ASP A 39 -5.78 11.32 24.63
N ALA A 40 -5.80 10.32 23.75
CA ALA A 40 -6.10 8.95 24.14
C ALA A 40 -5.07 8.40 25.13
N PHE A 41 -3.80 8.78 25.01
CA PHE A 41 -2.75 8.36 25.94
C PHE A 41 -2.97 8.98 27.32
N HIS A 42 -3.34 10.27 27.38
CA HIS A 42 -3.62 10.97 28.64
C HIS A 42 -4.90 10.45 29.32
N ASP A 43 -5.97 10.18 28.57
CA ASP A 43 -7.17 9.49 29.09
C ASP A 43 -6.79 8.11 29.69
N GLY A 44 -5.84 7.42 29.05
CA GLY A 44 -5.24 6.20 29.57
C GLY A 44 -4.55 6.39 30.92
N LEU A 45 -3.71 7.42 31.04
CA LEU A 45 -3.00 7.75 32.28
C LEU A 45 -3.98 8.09 33.41
N GLU A 46 -5.07 8.80 33.14
CA GLU A 46 -6.11 9.06 34.15
C GLU A 46 -6.72 7.76 34.69
N THR A 47 -7.04 6.82 33.77
CA THR A 47 -7.61 5.52 34.13
C THR A 47 -6.67 4.68 35.00
N VAL A 48 -5.35 4.77 34.77
CA VAL A 48 -4.33 4.00 35.51
C VAL A 48 -3.60 4.82 36.58
N GLN A 49 -4.19 5.95 37.00
CA GLN A 49 -3.68 6.82 38.07
C GLN A 49 -2.23 7.30 37.85
N GLY A 50 -1.92 7.68 36.62
CA GLY A 50 -0.63 8.24 36.22
C GLY A 50 0.49 7.22 36.03
N GLN A 51 0.19 5.92 36.05
CA GLN A 51 1.19 4.89 35.75
C GLN A 51 1.61 4.94 34.27
N VAL A 52 2.80 5.49 34.02
CA VAL A 52 3.36 5.60 32.67
C VAL A 52 3.91 4.24 32.22
N PRO A 53 3.47 3.69 31.06
CA PRO A 53 4.00 2.44 30.56
C PRO A 53 5.47 2.58 30.16
N MET A 54 6.27 1.54 30.37
CA MET A 54 7.69 1.54 29.98
C MET A 54 7.90 1.74 28.47
N ALA A 55 7.00 1.16 27.67
CA ALA A 55 7.04 1.25 26.23
C ALA A 55 5.62 1.20 25.65
N VAL A 56 5.47 1.83 24.50
CA VAL A 56 4.24 1.83 23.71
C VAL A 56 4.55 1.41 22.29
N THR A 57 3.61 0.75 21.63
CA THR A 57 3.75 0.37 20.22
C THR A 57 2.70 1.09 19.40
N LEU A 58 3.15 1.91 18.46
CA LEU A 58 2.30 2.55 17.46
C LEU A 58 2.59 1.98 16.07
N ASP A 59 1.70 2.25 15.14
CA ASP A 59 1.96 1.92 13.75
C ASP A 59 2.85 2.94 13.05
N ASN A 60 3.12 2.71 11.76
CA ASN A 60 4.00 3.58 10.97
C ASN A 60 3.22 4.66 10.21
N ARG A 61 2.06 5.09 10.71
CA ARG A 61 1.38 6.26 10.13
C ARG A 61 2.14 7.54 10.45
N PRO A 62 2.17 8.52 9.52
CA PRO A 62 2.85 9.79 9.74
C PRO A 62 2.46 10.50 11.04
N CYS A 63 1.16 10.51 11.41
CA CYS A 63 0.68 11.15 12.63
C CYS A 63 1.33 10.60 13.92
N ASN A 64 1.68 9.30 13.94
CA ASN A 64 2.31 8.62 15.07
C ASN A 64 3.81 8.90 15.23
N ASP A 65 4.41 9.56 14.24
CA ASP A 65 5.85 9.83 14.13
C ASP A 65 6.23 11.30 14.34
N THR A 66 5.26 12.11 14.77
CA THR A 66 5.44 13.53 15.02
C THR A 66 6.21 13.79 16.32
N ALA A 67 6.89 14.93 16.40
CA ALA A 67 7.55 15.37 17.63
C ALA A 67 6.55 15.55 18.78
N GLU A 68 5.31 15.93 18.46
CA GLU A 68 4.20 16.08 19.39
C GLU A 68 3.87 14.76 20.08
N VAL A 69 3.70 13.66 19.33
CA VAL A 69 3.47 12.32 19.91
C VAL A 69 4.65 11.89 20.77
N VAL A 70 5.89 12.06 20.29
CA VAL A 70 7.09 11.68 21.07
C VAL A 70 7.16 12.43 22.40
N GLN A 71 6.79 13.72 22.42
CA GLN A 71 6.75 14.53 23.64
C GLN A 71 5.55 14.17 24.54
N GLY A 72 4.38 13.92 23.96
CA GLY A 72 3.14 13.63 24.67
C GLY A 72 3.10 12.28 25.38
N LEU A 73 3.97 11.33 24.99
CA LEU A 73 4.09 9.99 25.58
C LEU A 73 4.84 9.95 26.93
N CYS A 74 5.09 11.10 27.57
CA CYS A 74 5.58 11.22 28.95
C CYS A 74 6.83 10.36 29.30
N GLY A 75 7.72 10.13 28.32
CA GLY A 75 8.94 9.35 28.51
C GLY A 75 8.80 7.83 28.27
N SER A 76 7.62 7.34 27.89
CA SER A 76 7.45 5.98 27.38
C SER A 76 8.31 5.75 26.14
N GLN A 77 8.95 4.58 26.06
CA GLN A 77 9.74 4.22 24.89
C GLN A 77 8.81 3.90 23.71
N LEU A 78 8.80 4.74 22.68
CA LEU A 78 8.08 4.45 21.45
C LEU A 78 8.78 3.34 20.66
N LEU A 79 8.01 2.31 20.29
CA LEU A 79 8.38 1.23 19.39
C LEU A 79 7.46 1.23 18.18
N HIS A 80 7.99 0.98 16.99
CA HIS A 80 7.16 0.86 15.80
C HIS A 80 6.80 -0.58 15.50
N ALA A 81 5.52 -0.81 15.18
CA ALA A 81 5.07 -2.12 14.71
C ALA A 81 5.86 -2.53 13.45
N THR A 82 6.40 -3.75 13.46
CA THR A 82 7.12 -4.28 12.30
C THR A 82 6.16 -4.35 11.09
N PRO A 83 6.51 -3.73 9.93
CA PRO A 83 5.69 -3.80 8.73
C PRO A 83 5.35 -5.24 8.34
N ALA A 84 4.08 -5.49 7.99
CA ALA A 84 3.55 -6.80 7.59
C ALA A 84 3.61 -7.92 8.65
N ARG A 85 3.83 -7.61 9.93
CA ARG A 85 3.66 -8.55 11.06
C ARG A 85 2.56 -8.08 12.01
N GLY A 86 1.31 -8.51 11.74
CA GLY A 86 0.13 -8.14 12.55
C GLY A 86 0.15 -8.62 14.00
N GLN A 87 1.07 -9.52 14.38
CA GLN A 87 1.14 -10.08 15.74
C GLN A 87 1.38 -9.02 16.83
N ALA A 88 2.13 -7.95 16.54
CA ALA A 88 2.36 -6.87 17.50
C ALA A 88 1.11 -6.00 17.74
N LYS A 89 0.16 -6.01 16.79
CA LYS A 89 -1.09 -5.24 16.84
C LYS A 89 -2.34 -6.08 17.07
N ALA A 90 -2.21 -7.41 17.08
CA ALA A 90 -3.33 -8.33 17.18
C ALA A 90 -4.28 -8.06 18.36
N PRO A 91 -3.81 -7.61 19.55
CA PRO A 91 -4.72 -7.22 20.64
C PRO A 91 -5.59 -5.99 20.32
N VAL A 92 -5.01 -4.97 19.67
CA VAL A 92 -5.69 -3.73 19.26
C VAL A 92 -6.61 -3.99 18.07
N GLU A 93 -6.11 -4.65 17.01
CA GLU A 93 -6.92 -5.03 15.84
C GLU A 93 -8.07 -5.96 16.22
N GLY A 94 -7.84 -6.89 17.16
CA GLY A 94 -8.89 -7.75 17.72
C GLY A 94 -9.91 -6.99 18.59
N ALA A 95 -9.55 -5.85 19.17
CA ALA A 95 -10.50 -4.97 19.85
C ALA A 95 -11.36 -4.20 18.84
N PHE A 96 -10.77 -3.60 17.81
CA PHE A 96 -11.50 -2.89 16.74
C PHE A 96 -12.39 -3.83 15.91
N GLY A 97 -11.90 -5.01 15.53
CA GLY A 97 -12.72 -5.98 14.78
C GLY A 97 -13.93 -6.49 15.57
N LEU A 98 -13.81 -6.61 16.90
CA LEU A 98 -14.95 -6.95 17.76
C LEU A 98 -15.89 -5.76 17.98
N PHE A 99 -15.39 -4.53 17.95
CA PHE A 99 -16.20 -3.31 17.98
C PHE A 99 -17.08 -3.20 16.72
N GLU A 100 -16.50 -3.38 15.53
CA GLU A 100 -17.23 -3.38 14.26
C GLU A 100 -18.31 -4.47 14.19
N GLN A 101 -18.07 -5.64 14.79
CA GLN A 101 -19.01 -6.77 14.77
C GLN A 101 -20.18 -6.65 15.75
N SER A 102 -20.04 -5.84 16.81
CA SER A 102 -21.01 -5.76 17.91
C SER A 102 -21.88 -4.50 17.91
N LEU A 103 -21.58 -3.56 17.02
CA LEU A 103 -22.38 -2.36 16.80
C LEU A 103 -23.59 -2.67 15.89
N PRO A 104 -24.84 -2.50 16.35
CA PRO A 104 -25.99 -2.53 15.46
C PRO A 104 -25.93 -1.34 14.50
N SER A 105 -26.22 -1.59 13.20
CA SER A 105 -26.32 -0.55 12.16
C SER A 105 -27.42 0.50 12.46
N PRO A 106 -27.39 1.63 11.75
CA PRO A 106 -26.74 2.88 12.14
C PRO A 106 -27.40 3.59 13.34
N MET A 107 -26.59 4.27 14.13
CA MET A 107 -27.07 5.13 15.23
C MET A 107 -27.56 6.48 14.68
N VAL A 108 -28.84 6.77 14.88
CA VAL A 108 -29.50 8.02 14.44
C VAL A 108 -29.94 8.80 15.65
N VAL A 109 -29.49 10.06 15.78
CA VAL A 109 -29.93 10.95 16.84
C VAL A 109 -30.22 12.36 16.31
N ARG A 110 -31.16 13.05 16.96
CA ARG A 110 -31.72 14.35 16.58
C ARG A 110 -31.43 15.40 17.66
N SER A 111 -30.85 16.54 17.27
CA SER A 111 -30.88 17.84 17.97
C SER A 111 -30.36 18.95 17.02
N GLU A 112 -30.20 20.18 17.52
CA GLU A 112 -29.89 21.39 16.75
C GLU A 112 -28.40 21.53 16.34
N ASN A 113 -27.47 20.75 16.92
CA ASN A 113 -26.10 20.58 16.41
C ASN A 113 -25.78 19.09 16.19
N GLU A 114 -26.18 18.57 15.02
CA GLU A 114 -26.17 17.15 14.67
C GLU A 114 -24.81 16.44 14.85
N GLN A 115 -23.70 17.16 14.67
CA GLN A 115 -22.34 16.58 14.73
C GLN A 115 -21.86 16.35 16.16
N ASP A 116 -22.10 17.29 17.08
CA ASP A 116 -21.69 17.18 18.48
C ASP A 116 -22.43 16.03 19.18
N ILE A 117 -23.73 15.90 18.89
CA ILE A 117 -24.51 14.77 19.40
C ILE A 117 -23.94 13.46 18.88
N ALA A 118 -23.66 13.36 17.57
CA ALA A 118 -23.13 12.16 16.96
C ALA A 118 -21.78 11.79 17.60
N ALA A 119 -20.92 12.78 17.87
CA ALA A 119 -19.67 12.58 18.60
C ALA A 119 -19.92 12.05 20.02
N SER A 120 -20.80 12.68 20.81
CA SER A 120 -21.12 12.23 22.18
C SER A 120 -21.72 10.82 22.22
N ILE A 121 -22.53 10.45 21.23
CA ILE A 121 -23.09 9.08 21.15
C ILE A 121 -22.01 8.07 20.84
N VAL A 122 -21.16 8.36 19.86
CA VAL A 122 -20.05 7.47 19.50
C VAL A 122 -19.10 7.34 20.68
N GLU A 123 -18.86 8.41 21.44
CA GLU A 123 -18.08 8.37 22.67
C GLU A 123 -18.72 7.46 23.72
N LEU A 124 -20.02 7.65 24.02
CA LEU A 124 -20.74 6.82 25.00
C LEU A 124 -20.78 5.34 24.59
N VAL A 125 -20.99 5.04 23.30
CA VAL A 125 -21.00 3.66 22.82
C VAL A 125 -19.62 3.04 22.83
N SER A 126 -18.59 3.78 22.41
CA SER A 126 -17.20 3.33 22.52
C SER A 126 -16.82 3.03 23.97
N ARG A 127 -17.16 3.92 24.91
CA ARG A 127 -16.95 3.71 26.35
C ARG A 127 -17.70 2.50 26.87
N ALA A 128 -19.00 2.37 26.58
CA ALA A 128 -19.79 1.22 27.00
C ALA A 128 -19.23 -0.10 26.44
N TYR A 129 -18.78 -0.09 25.19
CA TYR A 129 -18.13 -1.22 24.55
C TYR A 129 -16.83 -1.61 25.28
N PHE A 130 -15.93 -0.65 25.51
CA PHE A 130 -14.66 -0.94 26.18
C PHE A 130 -14.85 -1.38 27.64
N LEU A 131 -15.78 -0.76 28.38
CA LEU A 131 -16.17 -1.21 29.71
C LEU A 131 -16.71 -2.65 29.70
N GLY A 132 -17.59 -2.97 28.75
CA GLY A 132 -18.12 -4.32 28.57
C GLY A 132 -17.02 -5.33 28.25
N ARG A 133 -16.08 -4.97 27.37
CA ARG A 133 -14.92 -5.82 27.02
C ARG A 133 -14.00 -6.03 28.21
N ASN A 134 -13.66 -4.96 28.93
CA ASN A 134 -12.80 -5.00 30.11
C ASN A 134 -13.43 -5.77 31.27
N GLY A 135 -14.75 -5.82 31.35
CA GLY A 135 -15.54 -6.58 32.32
C GLY A 135 -15.87 -8.01 31.89
N ARG A 136 -15.54 -8.45 30.68
CA ARG A 136 -15.86 -9.79 30.19
C ARG A 136 -14.74 -10.79 30.52
N PRO A 137 -15.03 -11.89 31.23
CA PRO A 137 -14.07 -12.96 31.49
C PRO A 137 -13.47 -13.54 30.21
N SER A 138 -12.18 -13.88 30.26
CA SER A 138 -11.47 -14.53 29.14
C SER A 138 -10.81 -15.83 29.58
N ALA A 139 -10.96 -16.88 28.77
CA ALA A 139 -10.26 -18.14 28.97
C ALA A 139 -8.73 -17.97 28.94
N ARG A 140 -8.22 -17.04 28.11
CA ARG A 140 -6.80 -16.69 28.03
C ARG A 140 -6.25 -16.15 29.35
N LEU A 141 -7.11 -15.52 30.15
CA LEU A 141 -6.78 -14.90 31.44
C LEU A 141 -7.20 -15.78 32.62
N GLY A 142 -7.44 -17.07 32.40
CA GLY A 142 -7.85 -18.00 33.46
C GLY A 142 -9.21 -17.67 34.06
N GLY A 143 -10.14 -17.12 33.26
CA GLY A 143 -11.47 -16.73 33.71
C GLY A 143 -11.55 -15.36 34.38
N ARG A 144 -10.44 -14.63 34.50
CA ARG A 144 -10.44 -13.22 34.91
C ARG A 144 -10.85 -12.32 33.75
N THR A 145 -11.34 -11.13 34.08
CA THR A 145 -11.58 -10.08 33.09
C THR A 145 -10.28 -9.33 32.77
N PRO A 146 -10.14 -8.69 31.61
CA PRO A 146 -8.97 -7.86 31.29
C PRO A 146 -8.66 -6.83 32.38
N ALA A 147 -9.66 -6.12 32.90
CA ALA A 147 -9.47 -5.14 33.98
C ALA A 147 -8.95 -5.80 35.27
N GLN A 148 -9.49 -6.95 35.67
CA GLN A 148 -9.00 -7.67 36.85
C GLN A 148 -7.56 -8.16 36.69
N SER A 149 -7.22 -8.66 35.50
CA SER A 149 -5.85 -9.08 35.19
C SER A 149 -4.88 -7.90 35.18
N TYR A 150 -5.30 -6.75 34.68
CA TYR A 150 -4.50 -5.52 34.67
C TYR A 150 -4.28 -4.98 36.09
N MET A 151 -5.36 -4.78 36.86
CA MET A 151 -5.27 -4.29 38.25
C MET A 151 -4.53 -5.26 39.19
N GLY A 152 -4.59 -6.57 38.90
CA GLY A 152 -3.84 -7.58 39.63
C GLY A 152 -2.39 -7.74 39.18
N ALA A 153 -1.99 -7.10 38.07
CA ALA A 153 -0.61 -7.09 37.61
C ALA A 153 0.18 -6.09 38.47
N ASN A 154 1.08 -6.62 39.30
CA ASN A 154 1.97 -5.80 40.12
C ASN A 154 3.41 -6.26 39.86
N PRO A 155 4.00 -5.86 38.72
CA PRO A 155 5.36 -6.25 38.38
C PRO A 155 6.33 -5.71 39.44
N THR A 156 7.24 -6.55 39.92
CA THR A 156 8.26 -6.13 40.88
C THR A 156 9.31 -5.25 40.20
N GLU A 157 10.02 -4.42 40.98
CA GLU A 157 11.15 -3.63 40.46
C GLU A 157 12.18 -4.50 39.73
N ALA A 158 12.47 -5.69 40.26
CA ALA A 158 13.37 -6.65 39.62
C ALA A 158 12.85 -7.12 38.24
N GLN A 159 11.55 -7.34 38.08
CA GLN A 159 10.95 -7.70 36.80
C GLN A 159 10.99 -6.53 35.80
N ILE A 160 10.75 -5.30 36.29
CA ILE A 160 10.88 -4.07 35.49
C ILE A 160 12.32 -3.91 34.99
N GLU A 161 13.32 -4.05 35.87
CA GLU A 161 14.73 -3.96 35.48
C GLU A 161 15.13 -5.06 34.49
N GLN A 162 14.60 -6.28 34.64
CA GLN A 162 14.85 -7.37 33.69
C GLN A 162 14.23 -7.12 32.30
N ALA A 163 13.13 -6.37 32.22
CA ALA A 163 12.48 -6.05 30.95
C ALA A 163 13.21 -4.93 30.16
N LYS A 164 13.92 -4.03 30.85
CA LYS A 164 14.63 -2.90 30.21
C LYS A 164 15.63 -3.32 29.13
N PRO A 165 16.54 -4.29 29.34
CA PRO A 165 17.47 -4.74 28.30
C PRO A 165 16.76 -5.24 27.04
N TRP A 166 15.63 -5.93 27.20
CA TRP A 166 14.87 -6.46 26.07
C TRP A 166 14.26 -5.32 25.23
N LEU A 167 13.70 -4.29 25.86
CA LEU A 167 13.19 -3.11 25.17
C LEU A 167 14.29 -2.34 24.43
N LEU A 168 15.47 -2.20 25.04
CA LEU A 168 16.62 -1.57 24.40
C LEU A 168 17.10 -2.36 23.19
N GLU A 169 17.11 -3.69 23.28
CA GLU A 169 17.49 -4.56 22.17
C GLU A 169 16.49 -4.48 21.00
N LEU A 170 15.19 -4.41 21.27
CA LEU A 170 14.17 -4.20 20.24
C LEU A 170 14.40 -2.90 19.47
N ARG A 171 14.64 -1.80 20.20
CA ARG A 171 14.98 -0.51 19.58
C ARG A 171 16.25 -0.61 18.75
N ARG A 172 17.30 -1.26 19.29
CA ARG A 172 18.56 -1.42 18.58
C ARG A 172 18.34 -2.18 17.26
N CYS A 173 17.58 -3.27 17.28
CA CYS A 173 17.23 -4.03 16.09
C CYS A 173 16.47 -3.19 15.05
N GLU A 174 15.54 -2.35 15.50
CA GLU A 174 14.81 -1.43 14.64
C GLU A 174 15.75 -0.42 13.97
N GLN A 175 16.62 0.23 14.76
CA GLN A 175 17.60 1.20 14.28
C GLN A 175 18.58 0.58 13.28
N VAL A 176 19.06 -0.64 13.54
CA VAL A 176 19.94 -1.38 12.61
C VAL A 176 19.23 -1.71 11.31
N THR A 177 17.97 -2.14 11.39
CA THR A 177 17.17 -2.42 10.18
C THR A 177 17.00 -1.16 9.34
N ARG A 178 16.68 -0.04 9.99
CA ARG A 178 16.54 1.27 9.34
C ARG A 178 17.85 1.75 8.72
N SER A 179 18.96 1.67 9.44
CA SER A 179 20.28 2.11 8.93
C SER A 179 20.73 1.24 7.75
N THR A 180 20.54 -0.08 7.84
CA THR A 180 20.83 -1.01 6.75
C THR A 180 19.99 -0.68 5.51
N ARG A 181 18.70 -0.35 5.70
CA ARG A 181 17.82 0.05 4.60
C ARG A 181 18.28 1.36 3.98
N LEU A 182 18.62 2.37 4.79
CA LEU A 182 19.15 3.65 4.32
C LEU A 182 20.42 3.46 3.48
N GLN A 183 21.32 2.58 3.88
CA GLN A 183 22.56 2.28 3.15
C GLN A 183 22.34 1.56 1.82
N ARG A 184 21.32 0.70 1.75
CA ARG A 184 21.00 -0.09 0.53
C ARG A 184 20.13 0.68 -0.46
N THR A 185 19.47 1.72 0.00
CA THR A 185 18.53 2.48 -0.82
C THR A 185 19.27 3.45 -1.71
N ASP A 186 18.86 3.49 -2.97
CA ASP A 186 19.37 4.45 -3.95
C ASP A 186 19.03 5.90 -3.51
N PRO A 187 20.02 6.76 -3.27
CA PRO A 187 19.79 8.12 -2.80
C PRO A 187 19.00 8.97 -3.81
N ILE A 188 19.12 8.68 -5.11
CA ILE A 188 18.40 9.42 -6.17
C ILE A 188 16.91 9.15 -6.07
N ARG A 189 16.52 7.88 -5.90
CA ARG A 189 15.11 7.49 -5.72
C ARG A 189 14.52 8.12 -4.47
N ARG A 190 15.27 8.13 -3.37
CA ARG A 190 14.81 8.72 -2.11
C ARG A 190 14.59 10.23 -2.24
N GLU A 191 15.50 10.94 -2.88
CA GLU A 191 15.39 12.40 -3.05
C GLU A 191 14.22 12.79 -3.98
N LEU A 192 14.04 12.04 -5.07
CA LEU A 192 12.88 12.17 -5.95
C LEU A 192 11.57 12.01 -5.14
N LEU A 193 11.47 10.95 -4.34
CA LEU A 193 10.29 10.68 -3.53
C LEU A 193 10.04 11.77 -2.49
N ARG A 194 11.07 12.24 -1.77
CA ARG A 194 10.94 13.37 -0.83
C ARG A 194 10.35 14.61 -1.50
N THR A 195 10.90 14.97 -2.66
CA THR A 195 10.47 16.13 -3.43
C THR A 195 9.01 16.01 -3.85
N GLN A 196 8.59 14.83 -4.35
CA GLN A 196 7.22 14.64 -4.82
C GLN A 196 6.21 14.50 -3.68
N LEU A 197 6.57 13.85 -2.56
CA LEU A 197 5.71 13.78 -1.38
C LEU A 197 5.41 15.19 -0.83
N ALA A 198 6.45 16.03 -0.70
CA ALA A 198 6.28 17.43 -0.30
C ALA A 198 5.40 18.22 -1.29
N ARG A 199 5.60 18.01 -2.60
CA ARG A 199 4.77 18.65 -3.64
C ARG A 199 3.30 18.25 -3.56
N PHE A 200 3.00 17.03 -3.16
CA PHE A 200 1.63 16.54 -2.97
C PHE A 200 1.04 16.89 -1.60
N GLY A 201 1.79 17.56 -0.71
CA GLY A 201 1.36 17.84 0.65
C GLY A 201 1.22 16.58 1.51
N ILE A 202 2.01 15.53 1.21
CA ILE A 202 2.03 14.29 1.96
C ILE A 202 3.14 14.38 3.01
N ASP A 203 2.76 14.32 4.28
CA ASP A 203 3.70 14.32 5.38
C ASP A 203 4.54 13.04 5.42
N ASP A 204 5.86 13.21 5.49
CA ASP A 204 6.82 12.11 5.60
C ASP A 204 7.82 12.36 6.75
N PRO A 205 7.35 12.30 8.01
CA PRO A 205 8.21 12.51 9.16
C PRO A 205 9.31 11.45 9.18
N ASN A 206 10.55 11.92 9.35
CA ASN A 206 11.75 11.08 9.35
C ASN A 206 11.98 10.30 8.05
N ASP A 207 11.50 10.76 6.88
CA ASP A 207 11.71 10.10 5.57
C ASP A 207 11.25 8.62 5.52
N LYS A 208 10.31 8.20 6.37
CA LYS A 208 9.90 6.79 6.46
C LYS A 208 9.26 6.31 5.17
N MET A 209 8.39 7.12 4.57
CA MET A 209 7.68 6.80 3.35
C MET A 209 8.63 6.83 2.15
N ALA A 210 9.43 7.89 2.00
CA ALA A 210 10.44 7.97 0.96
C ALA A 210 11.41 6.77 1.03
N LEU A 211 11.86 6.40 2.23
CA LEU A 211 12.72 5.22 2.42
C LEU A 211 12.02 3.91 2.07
N SER A 212 10.74 3.77 2.41
CA SER A 212 9.96 2.56 2.10
C SER A 212 9.72 2.41 0.60
N LEU A 213 9.36 3.50 -0.08
CA LEU A 213 9.05 3.51 -1.52
C LEU A 213 10.30 3.43 -2.39
N ALA A 214 11.45 3.91 -1.91
CA ALA A 214 12.70 3.82 -2.66
C ALA A 214 13.24 2.39 -2.82
N GLY A 215 12.60 1.40 -2.19
CA GLY A 215 12.86 -0.02 -2.45
C GLY A 215 12.29 -0.55 -3.78
N TYR A 216 11.40 0.20 -4.45
CA TYR A 216 10.89 -0.14 -5.77
C TYR A 216 11.84 0.34 -6.89
N SER A 217 11.62 -0.15 -8.11
CA SER A 217 12.37 0.30 -9.29
C SER A 217 12.13 1.78 -9.59
N MET A 218 13.07 2.42 -10.28
CA MET A 218 12.92 3.83 -10.69
C MET A 218 11.69 4.02 -11.60
N ASP A 219 11.48 3.11 -12.54
CA ASP A 219 10.35 3.17 -13.48
C ASP A 219 9.01 3.06 -12.74
N ALA A 220 8.90 2.13 -11.79
CA ALA A 220 7.68 1.99 -10.99
C ALA A 220 7.39 3.24 -10.13
N ILE A 221 8.44 3.88 -9.60
CA ILE A 221 8.32 5.14 -8.86
C ILE A 221 7.82 6.26 -9.80
N LEU A 222 8.46 6.46 -10.95
CA LEU A 222 8.12 7.51 -11.90
C LEU A 222 6.70 7.36 -12.46
N GLU A 223 6.34 6.15 -12.89
CA GLU A 223 4.99 5.88 -13.40
C GLU A 223 3.96 6.01 -12.28
N GLY A 224 4.26 5.52 -11.08
CA GLY A 224 3.35 5.62 -9.94
C GLY A 224 3.07 7.08 -9.53
N ILE A 225 4.11 7.92 -9.51
CA ILE A 225 3.98 9.38 -9.30
C ILE A 225 3.11 9.99 -10.41
N SER A 226 3.37 9.64 -11.66
CA SER A 226 2.63 10.17 -12.81
C SER A 226 1.14 9.81 -12.78
N ILE A 227 0.81 8.56 -12.41
CA ILE A 227 -0.57 8.10 -12.24
C ILE A 227 -1.25 8.85 -11.09
N PHE A 228 -0.56 9.00 -9.96
CA PHE A 228 -1.10 9.72 -8.80
C PHE A 228 -1.40 11.18 -9.15
N GLU A 229 -0.45 11.88 -9.77
CA GLU A 229 -0.62 13.27 -10.20
C GLU A 229 -1.78 13.43 -11.20
N ALA A 230 -1.89 12.56 -12.20
CA ALA A 230 -3.00 12.59 -13.15
C ALA A 230 -4.36 12.40 -12.48
N LYS A 231 -4.44 11.54 -11.45
CA LYS A 231 -5.65 11.35 -10.66
C LYS A 231 -5.99 12.56 -9.80
N LEU A 232 -4.98 13.16 -9.17
CA LEU A 232 -5.10 14.38 -8.37
C LEU A 232 -5.64 15.54 -9.23
N GLN A 233 -5.02 15.80 -10.38
CA GLN A 233 -5.43 16.86 -11.31
C GLN A 233 -6.85 16.66 -11.84
N ARG A 234 -7.29 15.41 -12.04
CA ARG A 234 -8.66 15.09 -12.48
C ARG A 234 -9.68 15.07 -11.35
N GLY A 235 -9.27 15.23 -10.09
CA GLY A 235 -10.17 15.09 -8.93
C GLY A 235 -10.76 13.69 -8.78
N THR A 236 -10.03 12.65 -9.22
CA THR A 236 -10.49 11.24 -9.24
C THR A 236 -9.81 10.37 -8.18
N LEU A 237 -9.08 10.98 -7.25
CA LEU A 237 -8.65 10.29 -6.05
C LEU A 237 -9.89 9.86 -5.23
N PRO A 238 -9.90 8.65 -4.65
CA PRO A 238 -10.99 8.27 -3.76
C PRO A 238 -11.14 9.27 -2.62
N LYS A 239 -12.38 9.63 -2.26
CA LYS A 239 -12.65 10.68 -1.27
C LYS A 239 -12.07 10.38 0.12
N ASP A 240 -12.02 9.10 0.48
CA ASP A 240 -11.58 8.62 1.80
C ASP A 240 -10.20 7.92 1.74
N CYS A 241 -9.42 8.11 0.66
CA CYS A 241 -8.10 7.49 0.61
C CYS A 241 -7.08 8.30 1.41
N LEU A 242 -6.23 7.57 2.13
CA LEU A 242 -4.98 8.10 2.67
C LEU A 242 -3.99 8.29 1.51
N PRO A 243 -3.60 9.53 1.17
CA PRO A 243 -2.79 9.83 -0.02
C PRO A 243 -1.48 9.03 -0.08
N GLU A 244 -0.82 8.88 1.06
CA GLU A 244 0.44 8.16 1.20
C GLU A 244 0.28 6.67 0.90
N ARG A 245 -0.75 6.02 1.49
CA ARG A 245 -1.02 4.60 1.21
C ARG A 245 -1.45 4.39 -0.23
N TYR A 246 -2.22 5.32 -0.78
CA TYR A 246 -2.70 5.23 -2.15
C TYR A 246 -1.55 5.31 -3.16
N LEU A 247 -0.63 6.28 -2.99
CA LEU A 247 0.58 6.38 -3.80
C LEU A 247 1.43 5.11 -3.70
N GLY A 248 1.68 4.63 -2.49
CA GLY A 248 2.45 3.39 -2.30
C GLY A 248 1.79 2.16 -2.92
N GLY A 249 0.46 2.09 -2.90
CA GLY A 249 -0.32 1.06 -3.58
C GLY A 249 -0.19 1.12 -5.10
N ILE A 250 -0.18 2.31 -5.69
CA ILE A 250 0.05 2.49 -7.14
C ILE A 250 1.44 1.99 -7.52
N ILE A 251 2.49 2.49 -6.86
CA ILE A 251 3.88 2.12 -7.17
C ILE A 251 4.08 0.60 -7.07
N ARG A 252 3.55 -0.01 -6.01
CA ARG A 252 3.59 -1.48 -5.83
C ARG A 252 2.91 -2.24 -6.96
N ASN A 253 1.74 -1.77 -7.40
CA ASN A 253 0.99 -2.42 -8.48
C ASN A 253 1.72 -2.30 -9.82
N VAL A 254 2.39 -1.18 -10.07
CA VAL A 254 3.24 -0.98 -11.25
C VAL A 254 4.42 -1.96 -11.21
N GLU A 255 5.19 -1.99 -10.12
CA GLU A 255 6.32 -2.91 -9.96
C GLU A 255 5.90 -4.38 -10.18
N GLN A 256 4.77 -4.78 -9.59
CA GLN A 256 4.26 -6.14 -9.71
C GLN A 256 3.85 -6.46 -11.15
N ARG A 257 3.21 -5.52 -11.86
CA ARG A 257 2.88 -5.68 -13.28
C ARG A 257 4.16 -5.90 -14.09
N ASP A 258 5.14 -5.03 -13.92
CA ASP A 258 6.39 -5.06 -14.70
C ASP A 258 7.19 -6.34 -14.42
N PHE A 259 7.24 -6.78 -13.16
CA PHE A 259 7.82 -8.06 -12.77
C PHE A 259 7.14 -9.25 -13.48
N LEU A 260 5.81 -9.30 -13.47
CA LEU A 260 5.04 -10.38 -14.11
C LEU A 260 5.20 -10.39 -15.63
N GLU A 261 5.30 -9.21 -16.24
CA GLU A 261 5.59 -9.04 -17.66
C GLU A 261 6.99 -9.57 -18.00
N GLN A 262 8.02 -9.13 -17.26
CA GLN A 262 9.40 -9.58 -17.47
C GLN A 262 9.59 -11.07 -17.23
N MET A 263 9.03 -11.62 -16.14
CA MET A 263 9.01 -13.07 -15.91
C MET A 263 8.35 -13.80 -17.09
N GLY A 264 7.27 -13.23 -17.62
CA GLY A 264 6.60 -13.76 -18.80
C GLY A 264 7.47 -13.82 -20.05
N ARG A 265 8.31 -12.80 -20.28
CA ARG A 265 9.27 -12.75 -21.38
C ARG A 265 10.39 -13.77 -21.19
N ASN A 266 10.99 -13.83 -19.99
CA ASN A 266 12.04 -14.80 -19.67
C ASN A 266 11.55 -16.25 -19.87
N LEU A 267 10.30 -16.54 -19.48
CA LEU A 267 9.70 -17.86 -19.70
C LEU A 267 9.52 -18.19 -21.18
N LEU A 268 9.20 -17.22 -22.02
CA LEU A 268 9.14 -17.42 -23.47
C LEU A 268 10.52 -17.69 -24.05
N GLU A 269 11.54 -16.94 -23.62
CA GLU A 269 12.93 -17.11 -24.07
C GLU A 269 13.44 -18.51 -23.74
N LEU A 270 13.26 -18.97 -22.50
CA LEU A 270 13.63 -20.34 -22.10
C LEU A 270 12.92 -21.41 -22.95
N ARG A 271 11.64 -21.21 -23.29
CA ARG A 271 10.90 -22.13 -24.17
C ARG A 271 11.44 -22.13 -25.60
N LEU A 272 11.89 -20.98 -26.10
CA LEU A 272 12.50 -20.87 -27.41
C LEU A 272 13.84 -21.62 -27.45
N GLU A 273 14.67 -21.46 -26.42
CA GLU A 273 15.98 -22.11 -26.28
C GLU A 273 15.87 -23.64 -26.26
N VAL A 274 14.93 -24.19 -25.50
CA VAL A 274 14.72 -25.65 -25.42
C VAL A 274 13.92 -26.21 -26.61
N SER A 275 13.59 -25.37 -27.61
CA SER A 275 12.75 -25.75 -28.76
C SER A 275 11.47 -26.49 -28.34
N ASP A 276 10.75 -25.87 -27.42
CA ASP A 276 9.47 -26.38 -26.93
C ASP A 276 8.48 -26.60 -28.10
N ARG A 277 8.02 -27.84 -28.26
CA ARG A 277 7.07 -28.25 -29.31
C ARG A 277 5.75 -27.47 -29.26
N GLN A 278 5.39 -26.90 -28.10
CA GLN A 278 4.20 -26.03 -28.00
C GLN A 278 4.33 -24.77 -28.87
N LEU A 279 5.54 -24.39 -29.29
CA LEU A 279 5.79 -23.25 -30.16
C LEU A 279 5.84 -23.61 -31.66
N ASP A 280 5.78 -24.89 -32.03
CA ASP A 280 6.00 -25.34 -33.42
C ASP A 280 5.01 -24.70 -34.40
N ALA A 281 3.72 -24.67 -34.06
CA ALA A 281 2.71 -24.04 -34.91
C ALA A 281 2.94 -22.53 -35.07
N LEU A 282 3.39 -21.86 -34.01
CA LEU A 282 3.71 -20.42 -34.05
C LEU A 282 4.97 -20.16 -34.88
N ARG A 283 5.98 -21.02 -34.78
CA ARG A 283 7.22 -20.95 -35.59
C ARG A 283 6.93 -21.19 -37.08
N ALA A 284 6.13 -22.20 -37.40
CA ALA A 284 5.72 -22.48 -38.77
C ALA A 284 4.99 -21.27 -39.38
N ARG A 285 4.02 -20.70 -38.63
CA ARG A 285 3.32 -19.50 -39.08
C ARG A 285 4.24 -18.29 -39.23
N ALA A 286 5.24 -18.14 -38.35
CA ALA A 286 6.20 -17.05 -38.45
C ALA A 286 7.07 -17.19 -39.71
N ALA A 287 7.48 -18.42 -40.05
CA ALA A 287 8.22 -18.72 -41.28
C ALA A 287 7.38 -18.41 -42.54
N ASP A 288 6.07 -18.70 -42.52
CA ASP A 288 5.16 -18.34 -43.62
C ASP A 288 5.12 -16.81 -43.83
N ILE A 289 5.03 -16.05 -42.74
CA ILE A 289 5.03 -14.57 -42.79
C ILE A 289 6.38 -14.07 -43.33
N GLU A 290 7.50 -14.64 -42.87
CA GLU A 290 8.84 -14.28 -43.35
C GLU A 290 9.03 -14.58 -44.84
N ALA A 291 8.43 -15.65 -45.36
CA ALA A 291 8.53 -16.02 -46.76
C ALA A 291 7.71 -15.11 -47.70
N VAL A 292 6.61 -14.52 -47.21
CA VAL A 292 5.68 -13.72 -48.03
C VAL A 292 5.93 -12.22 -47.89
N ALA A 293 6.34 -11.75 -46.72
CA ALA A 293 6.45 -10.32 -46.46
C ALA A 293 7.68 -9.70 -47.14
N THR A 294 7.49 -8.58 -47.85
CA THR A 294 8.53 -7.96 -48.69
C THR A 294 9.44 -6.99 -47.94
N GLY A 295 9.23 -6.77 -46.64
CA GLY A 295 9.98 -5.78 -45.86
C GLY A 295 9.69 -5.82 -44.35
N ALA A 296 10.43 -5.01 -43.59
CA ALA A 296 10.25 -4.89 -42.14
C ALA A 296 8.85 -4.36 -41.76
N VAL A 297 8.34 -3.37 -42.50
CA VAL A 297 7.01 -2.79 -42.27
C VAL A 297 5.91 -3.85 -42.31
N GLN A 298 5.83 -4.60 -43.41
CA GLN A 298 4.80 -5.65 -43.58
C GLN A 298 4.96 -6.76 -42.54
N ARG A 299 6.19 -7.16 -42.19
CA ARG A 299 6.43 -8.14 -41.12
C ARG A 299 5.92 -7.63 -39.77
N THR A 300 6.22 -6.39 -39.41
CA THR A 300 5.74 -5.78 -38.17
C THR A 300 4.21 -5.75 -38.13
N GLU A 301 3.55 -5.33 -39.21
CA GLU A 301 2.09 -5.29 -39.30
C GLU A 301 1.46 -6.68 -39.13
N GLU A 302 1.98 -7.69 -39.84
CA GLU A 302 1.50 -9.08 -39.73
C GLU A 302 1.71 -9.64 -38.32
N TYR A 303 2.87 -9.43 -37.70
CA TYR A 303 3.10 -9.89 -36.32
C TYR A 303 2.20 -9.16 -35.31
N VAL A 304 1.97 -7.86 -35.49
CA VAL A 304 1.01 -7.11 -34.66
C VAL A 304 -0.40 -7.70 -34.83
N LEU A 305 -0.84 -8.01 -36.06
CA LEU A 305 -2.12 -8.66 -36.31
C LEU A 305 -2.23 -10.02 -35.60
N GLN A 306 -1.20 -10.87 -35.71
CA GLN A 306 -1.18 -12.16 -35.01
C GLN A 306 -1.24 -11.99 -33.49
N ALA A 307 -0.53 -11.01 -32.93
CA ALA A 307 -0.63 -10.69 -31.50
C ALA A 307 -2.05 -10.27 -31.12
N LEU A 308 -2.66 -9.34 -31.88
CA LEU A 308 -4.02 -8.85 -31.62
C LEU A 308 -5.11 -9.92 -31.75
N GLN A 309 -4.86 -10.97 -32.53
CA GLN A 309 -5.77 -12.10 -32.76
C GLN A 309 -5.50 -13.30 -31.86
N SER A 310 -4.46 -13.26 -31.03
CA SER A 310 -4.04 -14.40 -30.21
C SER A 310 -5.04 -14.75 -29.12
N ASP A 311 -5.41 -16.04 -29.05
CA ASP A 311 -6.33 -16.56 -28.02
C ASP A 311 -5.61 -17.02 -26.74
N SER A 312 -4.27 -17.00 -26.71
CA SER A 312 -3.47 -17.36 -25.53
C SER A 312 -2.40 -16.33 -25.21
N THR A 313 -2.06 -16.20 -23.93
CA THR A 313 -0.97 -15.32 -23.46
C THR A 313 0.38 -15.73 -24.04
N LEU A 314 0.62 -17.03 -24.27
CA LEU A 314 1.86 -17.52 -24.88
C LEU A 314 1.98 -17.07 -26.34
N ALA A 315 0.93 -17.26 -27.14
CA ALA A 315 0.89 -16.80 -28.53
C ALA A 315 1.03 -15.28 -28.62
N PHE A 316 0.29 -14.54 -27.77
CA PHE A 316 0.40 -13.08 -27.71
C PHE A 316 1.84 -12.62 -27.46
N ARG A 317 2.53 -13.21 -26.47
CA ARG A 317 3.92 -12.86 -26.16
C ARG A 317 4.88 -13.24 -27.29
N PHE A 318 4.71 -14.40 -27.91
CA PHE A 318 5.51 -14.83 -29.06
C PHE A 318 5.41 -13.83 -30.20
N TRP A 319 4.19 -13.46 -30.61
CA TRP A 319 3.97 -12.51 -31.70
C TRP A 319 4.37 -11.08 -31.35
N SER A 320 4.13 -10.64 -30.11
CA SER A 320 4.56 -9.33 -29.64
C SER A 320 6.08 -9.19 -29.68
N ARG A 321 6.83 -10.24 -29.27
CA ARG A 321 8.29 -10.25 -29.37
C ARG A 321 8.75 -10.14 -30.82
N ARG A 322 8.17 -10.92 -31.73
CA ARG A 322 8.48 -10.86 -33.17
C ARG A 322 8.18 -9.48 -33.77
N ALA A 323 7.09 -8.84 -33.35
CA ALA A 323 6.76 -7.47 -33.78
C ALA A 323 7.79 -6.44 -33.30
N LEU A 324 8.25 -6.56 -32.04
CA LEU A 324 9.30 -5.71 -31.47
C LEU A 324 10.66 -5.90 -32.16
N ASP A 325 11.01 -7.15 -32.51
CA ASP A 325 12.24 -7.41 -33.26
C ASP A 325 12.12 -6.85 -34.70
N ALA A 326 10.96 -6.97 -35.34
CA ALA A 326 10.73 -6.50 -36.70
C ALA A 326 10.69 -4.96 -36.82
N ILE A 327 10.10 -4.26 -35.84
CA ILE A 327 9.96 -2.79 -35.89
C ILE A 327 11.31 -2.07 -35.84
N GLY A 328 12.30 -2.67 -35.17
CA GLY A 328 13.68 -2.16 -35.15
C GLY A 328 14.38 -2.22 -36.51
N GLY A 329 13.86 -3.00 -37.47
CA GLY A 329 14.37 -3.09 -38.84
C GLY A 329 13.75 -2.08 -39.82
N ILE A 330 12.85 -1.20 -39.36
CA ILE A 330 12.17 -0.21 -40.22
C ILE A 330 13.06 1.01 -40.44
N ALA A 331 13.11 1.51 -41.68
CA ALA A 331 13.86 2.72 -41.99
C ALA A 331 13.28 3.94 -41.25
N TRP A 332 14.15 4.78 -40.70
CA TRP A 332 13.72 5.95 -39.90
C TRP A 332 12.73 6.88 -40.62
N ALA A 333 12.86 7.00 -41.95
CA ALA A 333 11.95 7.78 -42.79
C ALA A 333 10.49 7.25 -42.74
N GLU A 334 10.29 5.97 -42.47
CA GLU A 334 9.00 5.28 -42.48
C GLU A 334 8.41 5.08 -41.07
N VAL A 335 9.26 5.09 -40.03
CA VAL A 335 8.88 4.80 -38.63
C VAL A 335 7.65 5.60 -38.19
N ARG A 336 7.62 6.91 -38.44
CA ARG A 336 6.48 7.76 -38.00
C ARG A 336 5.15 7.33 -38.63
N ALA A 337 5.16 6.98 -39.91
CA ALA A 337 3.95 6.54 -40.62
C ALA A 337 3.47 5.20 -40.07
N VAL A 338 4.40 4.26 -39.88
CA VAL A 338 4.12 2.93 -39.33
C VAL A 338 3.58 3.03 -37.90
N CYS A 339 4.25 3.78 -37.01
CA CYS A 339 3.78 4.00 -35.64
C CYS A 339 2.35 4.57 -35.60
N THR A 340 2.03 5.50 -36.50
CA THR A 340 0.67 6.06 -36.62
C THR A 340 -0.34 5.01 -37.06
N HIS A 341 0.02 4.15 -38.01
CA HIS A 341 -0.81 3.05 -38.47
C HIS A 341 -1.05 2.01 -37.37
N LEU A 342 0.02 1.53 -36.71
CA LEU A 342 -0.05 0.55 -35.61
C LEU A 342 -0.90 1.05 -34.44
N ARG A 343 -0.78 2.34 -34.08
CA ARG A 343 -1.64 2.96 -33.06
C ARG A 343 -3.13 2.83 -33.39
N ARG A 344 -3.52 3.03 -34.65
CA ARG A 344 -4.91 2.90 -35.09
C ARG A 344 -5.36 1.43 -35.05
N MET A 345 -4.53 0.52 -35.56
CA MET A 345 -4.84 -0.92 -35.55
C MET A 345 -5.04 -1.45 -34.13
N ILE A 346 -4.11 -1.16 -33.22
CA ILE A 346 -4.15 -1.63 -31.84
C ILE A 346 -5.34 -0.99 -31.10
N GLY A 347 -5.55 0.32 -31.29
CA GLY A 347 -6.68 1.02 -30.69
C GLY A 347 -8.05 0.48 -31.12
N ALA A 348 -8.16 -0.03 -32.35
CA ALA A 348 -9.39 -0.61 -32.90
C ALA A 348 -9.63 -2.09 -32.50
N SER A 349 -8.65 -2.78 -31.93
CA SER A 349 -8.82 -4.18 -31.52
C SER A 349 -9.54 -4.29 -30.17
N PHE A 350 -10.66 -5.01 -30.11
CA PHE A 350 -11.40 -5.23 -28.86
C PHE A 350 -11.24 -6.65 -28.27
N ARG A 351 -10.47 -7.52 -28.93
CA ARG A 351 -10.21 -8.90 -28.45
C ARG A 351 -9.24 -8.94 -27.26
N LEU A 352 -8.38 -7.94 -27.14
CA LEU A 352 -7.45 -7.80 -26.03
C LEU A 352 -7.96 -6.80 -25.00
N ASP A 353 -7.64 -7.06 -23.74
CA ASP A 353 -7.91 -6.11 -22.67
C ASP A 353 -7.19 -4.76 -22.93
N PHE A 354 -7.79 -3.68 -22.44
CA PHE A 354 -7.31 -2.33 -22.70
C PHE A 354 -5.87 -2.11 -22.23
N LYS A 355 -5.51 -2.63 -21.05
CA LYS A 355 -4.16 -2.46 -20.48
C LYS A 355 -3.10 -3.15 -21.33
N ARG A 356 -3.36 -4.39 -21.75
CA ARG A 356 -2.45 -5.14 -22.62
C ARG A 356 -2.22 -4.46 -23.97
N ARG A 357 -3.25 -3.81 -24.53
CA ARG A 357 -3.12 -3.01 -25.76
C ARG A 357 -2.26 -1.77 -25.56
N GLU A 358 -2.47 -1.03 -24.47
CA GLU A 358 -1.67 0.14 -24.14
C GLU A 358 -0.19 -0.22 -23.91
N CYS A 359 0.09 -1.26 -23.10
CA CYS A 359 1.46 -1.72 -22.88
C CYS A 359 2.14 -2.13 -24.19
N PHE A 360 1.48 -2.93 -25.02
CA PHE A 360 2.07 -3.38 -26.29
C PHE A 360 2.33 -2.24 -27.26
N LEU A 361 1.42 -1.25 -27.32
CA LEU A 361 1.65 -0.05 -28.12
C LEU A 361 2.86 0.74 -27.60
N ALA A 362 2.97 0.95 -26.28
CA ALA A 362 4.08 1.67 -25.68
C ALA A 362 5.42 0.98 -25.97
N GLU A 363 5.49 -0.35 -25.86
CA GLU A 363 6.68 -1.14 -26.19
C GLU A 363 7.08 -1.00 -27.66
N LEU A 364 6.12 -1.06 -28.59
CA LEU A 364 6.39 -0.87 -30.02
C LEU A 364 6.93 0.54 -30.30
N MET A 365 6.35 1.57 -29.67
CA MET A 365 6.84 2.94 -29.85
C MET A 365 8.26 3.10 -29.29
N ALA A 366 8.55 2.48 -28.14
CA ALA A 366 9.88 2.52 -27.54
C ALA A 366 10.92 1.79 -28.42
N ALA A 367 10.58 0.61 -28.96
CA ALA A 367 11.46 -0.16 -29.84
C ALA A 367 11.70 0.50 -31.20
N ALA A 368 10.77 1.35 -31.66
CA ALA A 368 10.87 2.07 -32.92
C ALA A 368 11.81 3.29 -32.86
N VAL A 369 12.12 3.81 -31.66
CA VAL A 369 13.02 4.94 -31.48
C VAL A 369 14.43 4.41 -31.24
N PRO A 370 15.41 4.69 -32.13
CA PRO A 370 16.79 4.32 -31.86
C PRO A 370 17.27 5.06 -30.59
N VAL A 371 17.78 4.30 -29.62
CA VAL A 371 18.45 4.89 -28.45
C VAL A 371 19.66 5.67 -28.98
N ALA A 372 19.70 6.98 -28.73
CA ALA A 372 20.87 7.79 -29.04
C ALA A 372 22.07 7.20 -28.30
N GLY A 373 23.03 6.65 -29.05
CA GLY A 373 24.29 6.13 -28.53
C GLY A 373 25.25 7.23 -28.11
#